data_AF-A0A2N1NIM1-F1
#
_entry.id   AF-A0A2N1NIM1-F1
#
_cell.length_a   1.000
_cell.length_b   1.000
_cell.length_c   1.000
_cell.angle_alpha   90.00
_cell.angle_beta   90.00
_cell.angle_gamma   90.00
#
_symmetry.space_group_name_H-M   'P 1'
#
loop_
_entity.id
_entity.type
_entity.pdbx_description
1 polymer ?
#
loop_
_entity_poly.entity_id
_entity_poly.type
_entity_poly.pdbx_seq_one_letter_code
_entity_poly.pdbx_strand_id
1 'polypeptide(L)'
;MFSLPSEEISKKKSQEIEIMIRQEKEKMEKMREFKAQPLPTGSPDCLPTRPYYPPTHPKPFTLLTNDRGEKYQRKFYEKVRKEQEYVKENRFHAQPLPNFEPKIPRKPECPPPTEPIGFFFFTDTRMEERHIYDEHRRFREKEAEEQRIAKIREEEVRNMKEIRRLRADLVHHAQPIRYYTPINIQPSDKKPTRPISPMIGEKRRKYMRQIP
;
A
#
# COMPACT_ATOMS: atom_id res chain seq x y z
N MET A 1 34.12 17.91 56.94
CA MET A 1 32.83 17.67 56.26
C MET A 1 32.89 16.27 55.66
N PHE A 2 31.98 15.37 56.03
CA PHE A 2 31.89 14.03 55.44
C PHE A 2 31.09 14.13 54.13
N SER A 3 31.70 13.78 52.99
CA SER A 3 30.96 13.55 51.74
C SER A 3 30.42 12.14 51.73
N LEU A 4 29.12 11.97 51.48
CA LEU A 4 28.53 10.65 51.34
C LEU A 4 28.96 10.06 49.98
N PRO A 5 29.32 8.76 49.89
CA PRO A 5 29.66 8.13 48.60
C PRO A 5 28.58 8.28 47.52
N SER A 6 27.31 8.44 47.92
CA SER A 6 26.19 8.72 47.03
C SER A 6 26.27 10.10 46.35
N GLU A 7 26.87 11.10 47.00
CA GLU A 7 27.07 12.43 46.42
C GLU A 7 28.10 12.40 45.30
N GLU A 8 29.14 11.58 45.42
CA GLU A 8 30.15 11.40 44.37
C GLU A 8 29.56 10.71 43.14
N ILE A 9 28.70 9.71 43.34
CA ILE A 9 27.99 9.03 42.24
C ILE A 9 27.02 9.99 41.55
N SER A 10 26.30 10.81 42.31
CA SER A 10 25.40 11.83 41.77
C SER A 10 26.13 12.90 40.97
N LYS A 11 27.30 13.36 41.44
CA LYS A 11 28.17 14.30 40.73
C LYS A 11 28.72 13.71 39.43
N LYS A 12 29.14 12.44 39.43
CA LYS A 12 29.58 11.75 38.20
C LYS A 12 28.46 11.63 37.17
N LYS A 13 27.26 11.18 37.59
CA LYS A 13 26.10 11.05 36.69
C LYS A 13 25.64 12.38 36.12
N SER A 14 25.63 13.44 36.93
CA SER A 14 25.28 14.79 36.44
C SER A 14 26.30 15.31 35.42
N GLN A 15 27.60 15.08 35.64
CA GLN A 15 28.65 15.40 34.67
C GLN A 15 28.49 14.60 33.36
N GLU A 16 28.20 13.31 33.43
CA GLU A 16 27.96 12.46 32.25
C GLU A 16 26.76 12.95 31.42
N ILE A 17 25.66 13.30 32.09
CA ILE A 17 24.46 13.86 31.45
C ILE A 17 24.77 15.20 30.79
N GLU A 18 25.53 16.08 31.47
CA GLU A 18 25.91 17.38 30.93
C GLU A 18 26.82 17.25 29.69
N ILE A 19 27.73 16.28 29.69
CA ILE A 19 28.57 15.95 28.53
C ILE A 19 27.71 15.45 27.36
N MET A 20 26.75 14.54 27.61
CA MET A 20 25.85 14.06 26.56
C MET A 20 25.03 15.19 25.93
N ILE A 21 24.44 16.05 26.76
CA ILE A 21 23.65 17.20 26.31
C ILE A 21 24.51 18.14 25.46
N ARG A 22 25.77 18.37 25.85
CA ARG A 22 26.70 19.22 25.09
C ARG A 22 27.01 18.62 23.71
N GLN A 23 27.32 17.33 23.65
CA GLN A 23 27.60 16.64 22.39
C GLN A 23 26.39 16.63 21.44
N GLU A 24 25.19 16.44 21.98
CA GLU A 24 23.96 16.46 21.19
C GLU A 24 23.65 17.86 20.64
N LYS A 25 23.89 18.91 21.44
CA LYS A 25 23.80 20.30 20.97
C LYS A 25 24.79 20.62 19.86
N GLU A 26 26.06 20.22 20.00
CA GLU A 26 27.07 20.42 18.96
C GLU A 26 26.71 19.68 17.66
N LYS A 27 26.17 18.45 17.75
CA LYS A 27 25.68 17.71 16.58
C LYS A 27 24.51 18.43 15.91
N MET A 28 23.54 18.91 16.69
CA MET A 28 22.41 19.68 16.18
C MET A 28 22.85 20.97 15.49
N GLU A 29 23.80 21.72 16.07
CA GLU A 29 24.36 22.93 15.45
C GLU A 29 25.06 22.61 14.13
N LYS A 30 25.87 21.56 14.07
CA LYS A 30 26.50 21.11 12.81
C LYS A 30 25.49 20.71 11.74
N MET A 31 24.36 20.08 12.10
CA MET A 31 23.30 19.77 11.15
C MET A 31 22.52 21.01 10.69
N ARG A 32 22.46 22.07 11.51
CA ARG A 32 21.83 23.35 11.18
C ARG A 32 22.71 24.23 10.30
N GLU A 33 24.02 23.97 10.24
CA GLU A 33 24.92 24.60 9.28
C GLU A 33 24.61 24.16 7.84
N PHE A 34 23.65 24.83 7.22
CA PHE A 34 23.36 24.67 5.80
C PHE A 34 24.49 25.27 4.95
N LYS A 35 25.34 24.42 4.38
CA LYS A 35 26.38 24.82 3.43
C LYS A 35 25.91 24.51 2.01
N ALA A 36 25.39 25.52 1.31
CA ALA A 36 25.07 25.40 -0.11
C ALA A 36 26.36 25.29 -0.92
N GLN A 37 26.38 24.41 -1.93
CA GLN A 37 27.43 24.46 -2.95
C GLN A 37 27.18 25.65 -3.88
N PRO A 38 28.20 26.43 -4.26
CA PRO A 38 28.04 27.51 -5.21
C PRO A 38 27.53 26.95 -6.54
N LEU A 39 26.64 27.69 -7.20
CA LEU A 39 26.16 27.32 -8.53
C LEU A 39 27.36 27.18 -9.47
N PRO A 40 27.47 26.07 -10.24
CA PRO A 40 28.49 25.94 -11.26
C PRO A 40 28.35 27.12 -12.23
N THR A 41 29.26 28.08 -12.14
CA THR A 41 29.27 29.24 -13.04
C THR A 41 30.18 28.89 -14.20
N GLY A 42 29.63 28.13 -15.13
CA GLY A 42 30.26 27.77 -16.40
C GLY A 42 29.25 27.96 -17.52
N SER A 43 29.69 28.53 -18.65
CA SER A 43 28.96 28.59 -19.92
C SER A 43 28.24 27.28 -20.23
N PRO A 44 27.05 27.28 -20.86
CA PRO A 44 26.29 26.05 -21.10
C PRO A 44 27.17 25.06 -21.84
N ASP A 45 27.34 23.87 -21.28
CA ASP A 45 28.01 22.75 -21.95
C ASP A 45 27.38 22.61 -23.34
N CYS A 46 28.19 22.77 -24.40
CA CYS A 46 27.74 22.53 -25.76
C CYS A 46 27.27 21.07 -25.83
N LEU A 47 25.95 20.87 -25.86
CA LEU A 47 25.39 19.53 -26.06
C LEU A 47 26.00 18.95 -27.33
N PRO A 48 26.49 17.70 -27.32
CA PRO A 48 27.04 17.09 -28.52
C PRO A 48 25.97 17.11 -29.63
N THR A 49 26.39 17.47 -30.85
CA THR A 49 25.49 17.48 -32.01
C THR A 49 24.88 16.09 -32.17
N ARG A 50 23.56 15.99 -32.04
CA ARG A 50 22.83 14.72 -32.14
C ARG A 50 22.98 14.17 -33.56
N PRO A 51 23.52 12.95 -33.76
CA PRO A 51 23.52 12.33 -35.07
C PRO A 51 22.08 12.06 -35.53
N TYR A 52 21.71 12.58 -36.69
CA TYR A 52 20.43 12.27 -37.33
C TYR A 52 20.55 10.91 -38.02
N TYR A 53 19.73 9.95 -37.59
CA TYR A 53 19.62 8.65 -38.26
C TYR A 53 18.35 8.66 -39.13
N PRO A 54 18.41 8.13 -40.36
CA PRO A 54 17.23 8.01 -41.21
C PRO A 54 16.21 7.06 -40.56
N PRO A 55 14.91 7.21 -40.87
CA PRO A 55 13.88 6.28 -40.41
C PRO A 55 14.22 4.83 -40.77
N THR A 56 14.15 3.93 -39.78
CA THR A 56 14.40 2.51 -39.99
C THR A 56 13.31 1.92 -40.90
N HIS A 57 13.70 1.37 -42.04
CA HIS A 57 12.79 0.62 -42.90
C HIS A 57 12.55 -0.78 -42.32
N PRO A 58 11.29 -1.21 -42.14
CA PRO A 58 11.00 -2.54 -41.61
C PRO A 58 11.45 -3.61 -42.61
N LYS A 59 12.24 -4.56 -42.14
CA LYS A 59 12.56 -5.77 -42.91
C LYS A 59 11.33 -6.68 -42.93
N PRO A 60 10.90 -7.18 -44.10
CA PRO A 60 9.81 -8.15 -44.14
C PRO A 60 10.20 -9.38 -43.32
N PHE A 61 9.27 -9.83 -42.47
CA PHE A 61 9.43 -11.03 -41.66
C PHE A 61 8.29 -11.99 -41.95
N THR A 62 8.58 -13.28 -41.88
CA THR A 62 7.57 -14.32 -41.98
C THR A 62 6.88 -14.48 -40.63
N LEU A 63 5.55 -14.43 -40.62
CA LEU A 63 4.78 -14.66 -39.42
C LEU A 63 4.61 -16.17 -39.24
N LEU A 64 4.96 -16.71 -38.06
CA LEU A 64 4.78 -18.14 -37.74
C LEU A 64 3.32 -18.62 -37.90
N THR A 65 2.37 -17.69 -37.78
CA THR A 65 0.94 -17.93 -38.03
C THR A 65 0.66 -18.29 -39.49
N ASN A 66 1.41 -17.76 -40.45
CA ASN A 66 1.25 -18.08 -41.87
C ASN A 66 1.62 -19.54 -42.12
N ASP A 67 2.74 -20.01 -41.57
CA ASP A 67 3.17 -21.41 -41.69
C ASP A 67 2.18 -22.38 -41.02
N ARG A 68 1.65 -21.99 -39.85
CA ARG A 68 0.61 -22.76 -39.15
C ARG A 68 -0.69 -22.82 -39.97
N GLY A 69 -1.09 -21.71 -40.57
CA GLY A 69 -2.28 -21.59 -41.41
C GLY A 69 -2.16 -22.46 -42.67
N GLU A 70 -1.01 -22.41 -43.34
CA GLU A 70 -0.75 -23.23 -44.51
C GLU A 70 -0.79 -24.73 -44.18
N LYS A 71 -0.17 -25.15 -43.08
CA LYS A 71 -0.21 -26.55 -42.61
C LYS A 71 -1.64 -27.00 -42.28
N TYR A 72 -2.44 -26.13 -41.68
CA TYR A 72 -3.85 -26.41 -41.39
C TYR A 72 -4.66 -26.57 -42.68
N GLN A 73 -4.52 -25.65 -43.63
CA GLN A 73 -5.20 -25.70 -44.93
C GLN A 73 -4.85 -26.99 -45.69
N ARG A 74 -3.57 -27.35 -45.79
CA ARG A 74 -3.13 -28.59 -46.45
C ARG A 74 -3.80 -29.82 -45.83
N LYS A 75 -3.81 -29.94 -44.49
CA LYS A 75 -4.46 -31.04 -43.78
C LYS A 75 -5.97 -31.08 -44.00
N PHE A 76 -6.61 -29.91 -44.00
CA PHE A 76 -8.05 -29.80 -44.24
C PHE A 76 -8.41 -30.30 -45.64
N TYR A 77 -7.72 -29.83 -46.68
CA TYR A 77 -7.98 -30.28 -48.06
C TYR A 77 -7.69 -31.77 -48.25
N GLU A 78 -6.64 -32.30 -47.62
CA GLU A 78 -6.35 -33.74 -47.66
C GLU A 78 -7.48 -34.56 -47.03
N LYS A 79 -8.04 -34.11 -45.89
CA LYS A 79 -9.16 -34.78 -45.23
C LYS A 79 -10.42 -34.78 -46.11
N VAL A 80 -10.76 -33.62 -46.68
CA VAL A 80 -11.90 -33.48 -47.58
C VAL A 80 -11.75 -34.39 -48.81
N ARG A 81 -10.54 -34.46 -49.39
CA ARG A 81 -10.29 -35.35 -50.53
C ARG A 81 -10.51 -36.83 -50.18
N LYS A 82 -9.96 -37.29 -49.06
CA LYS A 82 -10.13 -38.68 -48.59
C LYS A 82 -11.59 -39.02 -48.32
N GLU A 83 -12.35 -38.10 -47.76
CA GLU A 83 -13.78 -38.29 -47.51
C GLU A 83 -14.58 -38.42 -48.81
N GLN A 84 -14.26 -37.59 -49.82
CA GLN A 84 -14.87 -37.70 -51.15
C GLN A 84 -14.52 -39.03 -51.84
N GLU A 85 -13.26 -39.48 -51.75
CA GLU A 85 -12.81 -40.78 -52.25
C GLU A 85 -13.57 -41.92 -51.56
N TYR A 86 -13.67 -41.91 -50.23
CA TYR A 86 -14.41 -42.90 -49.44
C TYR A 86 -15.89 -42.97 -49.81
N VAL A 87 -16.56 -41.81 -49.99
CA VAL A 87 -17.97 -41.76 -50.39
C VAL A 87 -18.16 -42.28 -51.82
N LYS A 88 -17.20 -42.02 -52.71
CA LYS A 88 -17.24 -42.52 -54.10
C LYS A 88 -17.05 -44.03 -54.16
N GLU A 89 -16.10 -44.57 -53.39
CA GLU A 89 -15.83 -46.02 -53.33
C GLU A 89 -16.97 -46.78 -52.65
N ASN A 90 -17.51 -46.24 -51.55
CA ASN A 90 -18.61 -46.85 -50.81
C ASN A 90 -19.99 -46.44 -51.32
N ARG A 91 -20.08 -46.04 -52.58
CA ARG A 91 -21.37 -45.74 -53.20
C ARG A 91 -22.12 -47.05 -53.40
N PHE A 92 -23.10 -47.29 -52.54
CA PHE A 92 -23.92 -48.49 -52.59
C PHE A 92 -24.70 -48.54 -53.90
N HIS A 93 -24.43 -49.57 -54.70
CA HIS A 93 -25.16 -49.88 -55.93
C HIS A 93 -26.01 -51.12 -55.70
N ALA A 94 -27.29 -50.93 -55.37
CA ALA A 94 -28.23 -52.03 -55.23
C ALA A 94 -28.59 -52.63 -56.59
N GLN A 95 -28.59 -53.95 -56.69
CA GLN A 95 -29.27 -54.63 -57.79
C GLN A 95 -30.79 -54.59 -57.56
N PRO A 96 -31.61 -54.46 -58.61
CA PRO A 96 -33.05 -54.54 -58.45
C PRO A 96 -33.41 -55.90 -57.85
N LEU A 97 -34.26 -55.87 -56.81
CA LEU A 97 -34.78 -57.09 -56.18
C LEU A 97 -35.52 -57.92 -57.25
N PRO A 98 -35.18 -59.20 -57.43
CA PRO A 98 -35.97 -60.09 -58.27
C PRO A 98 -37.39 -60.20 -57.69
N ASN A 99 -38.39 -60.31 -58.56
CA ASN A 99 -39.78 -60.34 -58.13
C ASN A 99 -40.09 -61.70 -57.48
N PHE A 100 -39.96 -61.76 -56.15
CA PHE A 100 -40.36 -62.90 -55.34
C PHE A 100 -41.64 -62.56 -54.58
N GLU A 101 -42.64 -63.42 -54.67
CA GLU A 101 -43.77 -63.37 -53.73
C GLU A 101 -43.28 -63.81 -52.35
N PRO A 102 -43.25 -62.92 -51.34
CA PRO A 102 -42.74 -63.28 -50.03
C PRO A 102 -43.71 -64.24 -49.34
N LYS A 103 -43.25 -65.44 -49.00
CA LYS A 103 -43.95 -66.31 -48.05
C LYS A 103 -43.75 -65.72 -46.66
N ILE A 104 -44.72 -64.92 -46.21
CA ILE A 104 -44.70 -64.30 -44.88
C ILE A 104 -45.03 -65.39 -43.84
N PRO A 105 -44.07 -65.80 -42.98
CA PRO A 105 -44.38 -66.73 -41.89
C PRO A 105 -45.34 -66.07 -40.90
N ARG A 106 -46.19 -66.88 -40.26
CA ARG A 106 -47.10 -66.38 -39.23
C ARG A 106 -46.28 -65.80 -38.07
N LYS A 107 -46.66 -64.62 -37.60
CA LYS A 107 -46.03 -63.98 -36.44
C LYS A 107 -46.22 -64.89 -35.22
N PRO A 108 -45.15 -65.22 -34.47
CA PRO A 108 -45.29 -65.97 -33.23
C PRO A 108 -46.10 -65.17 -32.20
N GLU A 109 -46.71 -65.86 -31.24
CA GLU A 109 -47.39 -65.22 -30.12
C GLU A 109 -46.42 -64.28 -29.40
N CYS A 110 -46.86 -63.04 -29.18
CA CYS A 110 -46.02 -62.05 -28.53
C CYS A 110 -45.90 -62.39 -27.04
N PRO A 111 -44.68 -62.48 -26.48
CA PRO A 111 -44.51 -62.63 -25.05
C PRO A 111 -45.14 -61.42 -24.32
N PRO A 112 -45.52 -61.58 -23.04
CA PRO A 112 -46.04 -60.47 -22.26
C PRO A 112 -45.03 -59.31 -22.23
N PRO A 113 -45.50 -58.05 -22.20
CA PRO A 113 -44.62 -56.89 -22.08
C PRO A 113 -43.68 -57.04 -20.89
N THR A 114 -42.41 -56.73 -21.10
CA THR A 114 -41.41 -56.74 -20.01
C THR A 114 -41.75 -55.65 -19.01
N GLU A 115 -41.88 -56.02 -17.73
CA GLU A 115 -42.05 -55.05 -16.65
C GLU A 115 -40.71 -54.38 -16.32
N PRO A 116 -40.65 -53.04 -16.27
CA PRO A 116 -39.44 -52.34 -15.90
C PRO A 116 -39.11 -52.59 -14.43
N ILE A 117 -37.89 -53.05 -14.16
CA ILE A 117 -37.37 -53.16 -12.80
C ILE A 117 -36.92 -51.77 -12.36
N GLY A 118 -37.40 -51.32 -11.20
CA GLY A 118 -36.97 -50.05 -10.62
C GLY A 118 -35.46 -50.06 -10.34
N PHE A 119 -34.78 -48.98 -10.67
CA PHE A 119 -33.35 -48.81 -10.41
C PHE A 119 -33.08 -47.45 -9.78
N PHE A 120 -32.01 -47.38 -8.99
CA PHE A 120 -31.59 -46.14 -8.35
C PHE A 120 -30.52 -45.47 -9.19
N PHE A 121 -30.65 -44.16 -9.39
CA PHE A 121 -29.60 -43.38 -10.04
C PHE A 121 -28.58 -42.93 -8.99
N PHE A 122 -27.31 -43.24 -9.20
CA PHE A 122 -26.23 -42.71 -8.37
C PHE A 122 -26.11 -41.17 -8.42
N THR A 123 -26.74 -40.53 -9.42
CA THR A 123 -26.85 -39.07 -9.50
C THR A 123 -27.67 -38.50 -8.35
N ASP A 124 -28.71 -39.20 -7.90
CA ASP A 124 -29.59 -38.75 -6.83
C ASP A 124 -28.83 -38.77 -5.50
N THR A 125 -28.06 -39.83 -5.25
CA THR A 125 -27.15 -39.92 -4.09
C THR A 125 -26.11 -38.80 -4.12
N ARG A 126 -25.46 -38.57 -5.28
CA ARG A 126 -24.45 -37.54 -5.43
C ARG A 126 -25.01 -36.12 -5.25
N MET A 127 -26.25 -35.90 -5.66
CA MET A 127 -26.95 -34.62 -5.46
C MET A 127 -27.13 -34.34 -3.97
N GLU A 128 -27.60 -35.33 -3.21
CA GLU A 128 -27.81 -35.21 -1.76
C GLU A 128 -26.51 -34.97 -1.01
N GLU A 129 -25.46 -35.76 -1.33
CA GLU A 129 -24.11 -35.58 -0.77
C GLU A 129 -23.57 -34.18 -1.05
N ARG A 130 -23.77 -33.69 -2.29
CA ARG A 130 -23.33 -32.35 -2.68
C ARG A 130 -24.08 -31.26 -1.93
N HIS A 131 -25.39 -31.43 -1.76
CA HIS A 131 -26.22 -30.49 -0.99
C HIS A 131 -25.72 -30.39 0.46
N ILE A 132 -25.50 -31.53 1.12
CA ILE A 132 -24.97 -31.59 2.49
C ILE A 132 -23.59 -30.91 2.58
N TYR A 133 -22.70 -31.20 1.62
CA TYR A 133 -21.38 -30.58 1.57
C TYR A 133 -21.46 -29.05 1.43
N ASP A 134 -22.29 -28.56 0.51
CA ASP A 134 -22.44 -27.13 0.25
C ASP A 134 -23.03 -26.40 1.47
N GLU A 135 -23.99 -27.00 2.19
CA GLU A 135 -24.51 -26.47 3.45
C GLU A 135 -23.44 -26.39 4.55
N HIS A 136 -22.65 -27.44 4.76
CA HIS A 136 -21.53 -27.41 5.70
C HIS A 136 -20.46 -26.37 5.32
N ARG A 137 -20.23 -26.17 4.01
CA ARG A 137 -19.31 -25.15 3.51
C ARG A 137 -19.82 -23.74 3.83
N ARG A 138 -21.09 -23.48 3.54
CA ARG A 138 -21.76 -22.20 3.83
C ARG A 138 -21.74 -21.88 5.33
N PHE A 139 -22.00 -22.87 6.17
CA PHE A 139 -21.96 -22.69 7.63
C PHE A 139 -20.57 -22.25 8.10
N ARG A 140 -19.51 -22.96 7.68
CA ARG A 140 -18.12 -22.60 8.04
C ARG A 140 -17.69 -21.23 7.50
N GLU A 141 -18.08 -20.90 6.26
CA GLU A 141 -17.80 -19.59 5.67
C GLU A 141 -18.50 -18.47 6.46
N LYS A 142 -19.76 -18.68 6.86
CA LYS A 142 -20.52 -17.74 7.67
C LYS A 142 -19.89 -17.53 9.05
N GLU A 143 -19.53 -18.59 9.76
CA GLU A 143 -18.87 -18.49 11.07
C GLU A 143 -17.52 -17.75 10.96
N ALA A 144 -16.73 -18.06 9.94
CA ALA A 144 -15.44 -17.39 9.72
C ALA A 144 -15.62 -15.89 9.43
N GLU A 145 -16.66 -15.52 8.67
CA GLU A 145 -16.96 -14.12 8.37
C GLU A 145 -17.48 -13.37 9.61
N GLU A 146 -18.35 -13.98 10.41
CA GLU A 146 -18.82 -13.41 11.68
C GLU A 146 -17.64 -13.16 12.65
N GLN A 147 -16.69 -14.09 12.74
CA GLN A 147 -15.48 -13.92 13.54
C GLN A 147 -14.57 -12.80 13.03
N ARG A 148 -14.43 -12.65 11.70
CA ARG A 148 -13.66 -11.55 11.10
C ARG A 148 -14.30 -10.20 11.41
N ILE A 149 -15.61 -10.09 11.21
CA ILE A 149 -16.36 -8.86 11.50
C ILE A 149 -16.26 -8.51 12.99
N ALA A 150 -16.37 -9.49 13.89
CA ALA A 150 -16.23 -9.28 15.32
C ALA A 150 -14.84 -8.73 15.70
N LYS A 151 -13.77 -9.30 15.11
CA LYS A 151 -12.39 -8.83 15.33
C LYS A 151 -12.18 -7.40 14.82
N ILE A 152 -12.66 -7.09 13.63
CA ILE A 152 -12.57 -5.74 13.05
C ILE A 152 -13.27 -4.74 13.96
N ARG A 153 -14.50 -5.05 14.40
CA ARG A 153 -15.25 -4.18 15.31
C ARG A 153 -14.54 -3.99 16.65
N GLU A 154 -13.94 -5.05 17.19
CA GLU A 154 -13.18 -4.95 18.45
C GLU A 154 -11.95 -4.05 18.28
N GLU A 155 -11.21 -4.20 17.19
CA GLU A 155 -10.05 -3.38 16.85
C GLU A 155 -10.44 -1.92 16.62
N GLU A 156 -11.53 -1.64 15.91
CA GLU A 156 -12.09 -0.30 15.74
C GLU A 156 -12.43 0.35 17.09
N VAL A 157 -13.04 -0.39 18.01
CA VAL A 157 -13.37 0.11 19.35
C VAL A 157 -12.10 0.41 20.16
N ARG A 158 -11.08 -0.45 20.08
CA ARG A 158 -9.78 -0.22 20.74
C ARG A 158 -9.09 1.03 20.16
N ASN A 159 -9.02 1.14 18.84
CA ASN A 159 -8.42 2.27 18.15
C ASN A 159 -9.16 3.58 18.48
N MET A 160 -10.50 3.56 18.48
CA MET A 160 -11.31 4.72 18.87
C MET A 160 -11.02 5.17 20.31
N LYS A 161 -10.87 4.23 21.25
CA LYS A 161 -10.49 4.54 22.64
C LYS A 161 -9.08 5.14 22.73
N GLU A 162 -8.14 4.61 21.97
CA GLU A 162 -6.76 5.11 21.92
C GLU A 162 -6.70 6.53 21.33
N ILE A 163 -7.37 6.77 20.20
CA ILE A 163 -7.51 8.10 19.61
C ILE A 163 -8.14 9.08 20.61
N ARG A 164 -9.18 8.66 21.34
CA ARG A 164 -9.82 9.50 22.36
C ARG A 164 -8.84 9.86 23.49
N ARG A 165 -8.04 8.90 23.95
CA ARG A 165 -7.01 9.12 24.97
C ARG A 165 -5.94 10.10 24.47
N LEU A 166 -5.38 9.85 23.29
CA LEU A 166 -4.38 10.71 22.67
C LEU A 166 -4.90 12.14 22.49
N ARG A 167 -6.16 12.30 22.04
CA ARG A 167 -6.79 13.62 21.95
C ARG A 167 -6.90 14.30 23.30
N ALA A 168 -7.25 13.59 24.37
CA ALA A 168 -7.33 14.17 25.71
C ALA A 168 -5.95 14.62 26.21
N ASP A 169 -4.91 13.80 26.01
CA ASP A 169 -3.53 14.09 26.44
C ASP A 169 -2.92 15.30 25.68
N LEU A 170 -3.31 15.50 24.42
CA LEU A 170 -2.85 16.61 23.59
C LEU A 170 -3.58 17.94 23.88
N VAL A 171 -4.71 17.92 24.60
CA VAL A 171 -5.43 19.15 24.96
C VAL A 171 -4.66 19.86 26.08
N HIS A 172 -3.95 20.92 25.72
CA HIS A 172 -3.29 21.80 26.67
C HIS A 172 -4.33 22.62 27.45
N HIS A 173 -4.34 22.46 28.77
CA HIS A 173 -5.15 23.27 29.67
C HIS A 173 -4.29 24.40 30.23
N ALA A 174 -4.83 25.61 30.28
CA ALA A 174 -4.13 26.75 30.87
C ALA A 174 -3.85 26.48 32.37
N GLN A 175 -2.66 26.86 32.83
CA GLN A 175 -2.40 26.86 34.27
C GLN A 175 -3.28 27.92 34.94
N PRO A 176 -3.82 27.64 36.14
CA PRO A 176 -4.56 28.65 36.88
C PRO A 176 -3.68 29.87 37.12
N ILE A 177 -4.28 31.06 37.05
CA ILE A 177 -3.58 32.32 37.29
C ILE A 177 -2.98 32.25 38.70
N ARG A 178 -1.66 32.42 38.77
CA ARG A 178 -0.95 32.43 40.06
C ARG A 178 -1.25 33.75 40.75
N TYR A 179 -1.90 33.68 41.90
CA TYR A 179 -2.03 34.82 42.80
C TYR A 179 -0.73 34.93 43.59
N TYR A 180 0.03 35.98 43.33
CA TYR A 180 1.23 36.31 44.08
C TYR A 180 0.86 37.24 45.24
N THR A 181 1.70 37.24 46.28
CA THR A 181 1.62 38.26 47.32
C THR A 181 1.78 39.64 46.68
N PRO A 182 0.86 40.59 46.93
CA PRO A 182 1.02 41.94 46.41
C PRO A 182 2.32 42.52 46.94
N ILE A 183 3.12 43.10 46.05
CA ILE A 183 4.37 43.74 46.44
C ILE A 183 4.00 44.92 47.32
N ASN A 184 4.46 44.88 48.57
CA ASN A 184 4.33 46.02 49.47
C ASN A 184 5.42 47.04 49.10
N ILE A 185 5.06 48.02 48.26
CA ILE A 185 5.95 49.11 47.88
C ILE A 185 6.04 50.07 49.06
N GLN A 186 7.12 49.96 49.82
CA GLN A 186 7.42 50.93 50.88
C GLN A 186 7.82 52.27 50.25
N PRO A 187 7.28 53.41 50.73
CA PRO A 187 7.72 54.72 50.26
C PRO A 187 9.21 54.88 50.53
N SER A 188 9.94 55.45 49.57
CA SER A 188 11.38 55.68 49.74
C SER A 188 11.61 56.99 50.49
N ASP A 189 12.28 56.92 51.64
CA ASP A 189 12.79 58.10 52.36
C ASP A 189 14.03 58.71 51.69
N LYS A 190 14.48 58.15 50.56
CA LYS A 190 15.60 58.69 49.81
C LYS A 190 15.19 60.03 49.22
N LYS A 191 15.94 61.08 49.55
CA LYS A 191 15.76 62.40 48.95
C LYS A 191 15.88 62.27 47.42
N PRO A 192 15.00 62.90 46.64
CA PRO A 192 15.10 62.86 45.19
C PRO A 192 16.46 63.38 44.74
N THR A 193 17.12 62.64 43.85
CA THR A 193 18.40 63.02 43.27
C THR A 193 18.25 64.39 42.62
N ARG A 194 18.99 65.38 43.11
CA ARG A 194 19.00 66.71 42.48
C ARG A 194 19.71 66.56 41.13
N PRO A 195 19.05 66.86 40.00
CA PRO A 195 19.70 66.75 38.69
C PRO A 195 20.85 67.77 38.63
N ILE A 196 22.08 67.27 38.47
CA ILE A 196 23.25 68.10 38.19
C ILE A 196 23.44 68.04 36.68
N SER A 197 23.34 69.18 36.01
CA SER A 197 23.66 69.24 34.57
C SER A 197 25.12 68.85 34.38
N PRO A 198 25.45 67.93 33.46
CA PRO A 198 26.85 67.59 33.19
C PRO A 198 27.63 68.85 32.79
N MET A 199 28.91 68.90 33.15
CA MET A 199 29.78 70.06 32.90
C MET A 199 30.19 70.13 31.42
N ILE A 200 29.23 70.50 30.57
CA ILE A 200 29.35 70.52 29.11
C ILE A 200 29.10 71.96 28.60
N GLY A 201 29.72 72.31 27.47
CA GLY A 201 29.50 73.59 26.79
C GLY A 201 30.02 74.81 27.56
N GLU A 202 29.20 75.87 27.64
CA GLU A 202 29.59 77.13 28.27
C GLU A 202 29.91 77.02 29.75
N LYS A 203 29.23 76.14 30.49
CA LYS A 203 29.52 75.92 31.92
C LYS A 203 30.95 75.42 32.13
N ARG A 204 31.41 74.48 31.29
CA ARG A 204 32.80 74.01 31.29
C ARG A 204 33.77 75.13 30.93
N ARG A 205 33.45 75.93 29.91
CA ARG A 205 34.30 77.06 29.47
C ARG A 205 34.45 78.13 30.55
N LYS A 206 33.37 78.48 31.28
CA LYS A 206 33.42 79.45 32.39
C LYS A 206 34.21 78.90 33.59
N TYR A 207 33.98 77.64 33.97
CA TYR A 207 34.72 77.00 35.07
C TYR A 207 36.22 76.96 34.78
N MET A 208 36.64 76.54 33.58
CA MET A 208 38.06 76.52 33.18
C MET A 208 38.73 77.90 33.18
N ARG A 209 37.97 78.99 33.02
CA ARG A 209 38.49 80.37 33.10
C ARG A 209 38.63 80.90 34.53
N GLN A 210 38.04 80.22 35.52
CA GLN A 210 38.06 80.60 36.93
C GLN A 210 39.06 79.77 37.76
N ILE A 211 39.78 78.83 37.12
CA ILE A 211 40.89 78.09 37.73
C ILE A 211 42.15 78.95 37.55
N PRO A 212 42.84 79.37 38.63
CA PRO A 212 44.08 80.14 38.56
C PRO A 212 45.23 79.36 37.91
#